data_AF-A0A1J4KCY9-F1
#
_entry.id   AF-A0A1J4KCY9-F1
#
_cell.length_a   1.000
_cell.length_b   1.000
_cell.length_c   1.000
_cell.angle_alpha   90.00
_cell.angle_beta   90.00
_cell.angle_gamma   90.00
#
_symmetry.space_group_name_H-M   'P 1'
#
loop_
_entity.id
_entity.type
_entity.pdbx_description
1 polymer ?
#
loop_
_entity_poly.entity_id
_entity_poly.type
_entity_poly.pdbx_seq_one_letter_code
_entity_poly.pdbx_strand_id
1 'polypeptide(L)'
;MSQSSNIQELLNNPNTTLDEILQVESVGYLFNQSHPALIQFFVIHAEDLLKAAINSPNPAIQKNAFNIVHSDNSIILEAILHKKCISNQAEEYFFNDDSSILVITRLVNIIEMCICDYFDEACTQFYFITELVRFLDNPSVNEFFYDSLHHPAYGIHFIQWLNDLEFDQRLMDTFEDQFCKDNQNPEKLLGLYQTLDMCLHFPQILTKFLVPSRLSLLSQPCQENMPTYVKNAYVKLIFNMCNEYTIPFIASHIRYFLNLISEKIDDINQLYVTSFQILFQIYRISPDQCIEYSVMNLMDCGIRILTEFQNHSIALTVAAQFLTKVARYNLELRNEVLMRFIPIVEYNLENNDNINMRAFITKMMLDLETDVDWTGYDKSEFLHIYSYHILPLKGIMDEEYGGEVPDPAPLLI
;
A
#
# COMPACT_ATOMS: atom_id res chain seq x y z
N MET A 1 -47.87 13.20 -10.15
CA MET A 1 -48.95 12.41 -9.52
C MET A 1 -49.41 11.19 -10.33
N SER A 2 -49.04 11.02 -11.61
CA SER A 2 -49.43 9.85 -12.42
C SER A 2 -48.49 8.63 -12.37
N GLN A 3 -47.26 8.79 -11.85
CA GLN A 3 -46.29 7.68 -11.81
C GLN A 3 -46.43 6.80 -10.56
N SER A 4 -46.87 7.35 -9.41
CA SER A 4 -47.07 6.56 -8.18
C SER A 4 -48.30 5.65 -8.23
N SER A 5 -49.30 5.98 -9.04
CA SER A 5 -50.48 5.11 -9.24
C SER A 5 -50.11 3.81 -9.96
N ASN A 6 -49.17 3.86 -10.89
CA ASN A 6 -48.73 2.70 -11.66
C ASN A 6 -48.02 1.66 -10.78
N ILE A 7 -47.11 2.09 -9.89
CA ILE A 7 -46.40 1.14 -9.02
C ILE A 7 -47.35 0.49 -7.99
N GLN A 8 -48.34 1.23 -7.49
CA GLN A 8 -49.27 0.68 -6.50
C GLN A 8 -50.19 -0.38 -7.12
N GLU A 9 -50.61 -0.17 -8.38
CA GLU A 9 -51.34 -1.17 -9.15
C GLU A 9 -50.51 -2.43 -9.38
N LEU A 10 -49.22 -2.27 -9.74
CA LEU A 10 -48.28 -3.37 -9.89
C LEU A 10 -48.06 -4.12 -8.56
N LEU A 11 -47.81 -3.43 -7.45
CA LEU A 11 -47.59 -4.04 -6.14
C LEU A 11 -48.83 -4.79 -5.61
N ASN A 12 -50.03 -4.40 -6.03
CA ASN A 12 -51.27 -5.10 -5.65
C ASN A 12 -51.60 -6.30 -6.54
N ASN A 13 -50.89 -6.49 -7.66
CA ASN A 13 -51.10 -7.61 -8.56
C ASN A 13 -50.14 -8.77 -8.20
N PRO A 14 -50.64 -9.96 -7.82
CA PRO A 14 -49.81 -11.08 -7.38
C PRO A 14 -48.96 -11.70 -8.50
N ASN A 15 -49.23 -11.39 -9.77
CA ASN A 15 -48.46 -11.88 -10.91
C ASN A 15 -47.36 -10.90 -11.34
N THR A 16 -47.22 -9.76 -10.66
CA THR A 16 -46.21 -8.77 -10.98
C THR A 16 -44.81 -9.34 -10.73
N THR A 17 -43.98 -9.22 -11.75
CA THR A 17 -42.58 -9.65 -11.73
C THR A 17 -41.68 -8.56 -11.17
N LEU A 18 -40.50 -8.97 -10.69
CA LEU A 18 -39.47 -8.02 -10.26
C LEU A 18 -39.07 -7.06 -11.38
N ASP A 19 -38.89 -7.58 -12.60
CA ASP A 19 -38.50 -6.79 -13.77
C ASP A 19 -39.51 -5.69 -14.11
N GLU A 20 -40.82 -5.97 -14.01
CA GLU A 20 -41.87 -4.97 -14.23
C GLU A 20 -41.77 -3.83 -13.21
N ILE A 21 -41.48 -4.12 -11.94
CA ILE A 21 -41.28 -3.10 -10.91
C ILE A 21 -40.00 -2.30 -11.15
N LEU A 22 -38.89 -2.97 -11.48
CA LEU A 22 -37.59 -2.32 -11.69
C LEU A 22 -37.54 -1.45 -12.95
N GLN A 23 -38.43 -1.68 -13.92
CA GLN A 23 -38.59 -0.83 -15.10
C GLN A 23 -39.36 0.47 -14.83
N VAL A 24 -40.04 0.60 -13.69
CA VAL A 24 -40.74 1.83 -13.34
C VAL A 24 -39.73 2.94 -13.04
N GLU A 25 -39.76 4.03 -13.81
CA GLU A 25 -38.81 5.15 -13.71
C GLU A 25 -38.67 5.73 -12.28
N SER A 26 -39.78 5.78 -11.53
CA SER A 26 -39.82 6.32 -10.17
C SER A 26 -39.45 5.32 -9.07
N VAL A 27 -39.09 4.07 -9.39
CA VAL A 27 -38.89 3.00 -8.38
C VAL A 27 -37.82 3.35 -7.36
N GLY A 28 -36.67 3.86 -7.79
CA GLY A 28 -35.58 4.24 -6.89
C GLY A 28 -35.97 5.41 -5.98
N TYR A 29 -36.69 6.41 -6.51
CA TYR A 29 -37.18 7.52 -5.72
C TYR A 29 -38.17 7.06 -4.62
N LEU A 30 -39.14 6.21 -4.98
CA LEU A 30 -40.14 5.72 -4.03
C LEU A 30 -39.52 4.79 -2.98
N PHE A 31 -38.51 4.01 -3.37
CA PHE A 31 -37.77 3.19 -2.45
C PHE A 31 -36.95 4.04 -1.45
N ASN A 32 -36.29 5.10 -1.91
CA ASN A 32 -35.58 6.05 -1.05
C ASN A 32 -36.51 6.86 -0.13
N GLN A 33 -37.80 6.94 -0.45
CA GLN A 33 -38.84 7.47 0.43
C GLN A 33 -39.39 6.44 1.44
N SER A 34 -38.73 5.28 1.55
CA SER A 34 -39.09 4.18 2.44
C SER A 34 -40.50 3.66 2.25
N HIS A 35 -40.98 3.56 1.00
CA HIS A 35 -42.33 3.08 0.69
C HIS A 35 -42.53 1.61 1.17
N PRO A 36 -43.36 1.34 2.20
CA PRO A 36 -43.34 0.05 2.90
C PRO A 36 -43.71 -1.16 2.02
N ALA A 37 -44.73 -1.04 1.17
CA ALA A 37 -45.15 -2.13 0.29
C ALA A 37 -44.08 -2.46 -0.77
N LEU A 38 -43.29 -1.47 -1.18
CA LEU A 38 -42.22 -1.65 -2.16
C LEU A 38 -41.01 -2.34 -1.51
N ILE A 39 -40.64 -1.93 -0.29
CA ILE A 39 -39.62 -2.60 0.51
C ILE A 39 -40.02 -4.06 0.74
N GLN A 40 -41.24 -4.32 1.19
CA GLN A 40 -41.72 -5.68 1.44
C GLN A 40 -41.68 -6.55 0.17
N PHE A 41 -42.06 -5.98 -0.98
CA PHE A 41 -41.95 -6.65 -2.27
C PHE A 41 -40.49 -7.03 -2.57
N PHE A 42 -39.54 -6.11 -2.41
CA PHE A 42 -38.12 -6.40 -2.61
C PHE A 42 -37.55 -7.41 -1.61
N VAL A 43 -37.98 -7.40 -0.36
CA VAL A 43 -37.58 -8.41 0.65
C VAL A 43 -38.04 -9.80 0.24
N ILE A 44 -39.28 -9.92 -0.26
CA ILE A 44 -39.82 -11.20 -0.78
C ILE A 44 -38.95 -11.68 -1.96
N HIS A 45 -38.63 -10.76 -2.88
CA HIS A 45 -37.83 -11.03 -4.10
C HIS A 45 -36.31 -10.82 -3.93
N ALA A 46 -35.78 -10.85 -2.70
CA ALA A 46 -34.40 -10.46 -2.42
C ALA A 46 -33.34 -11.23 -3.24
N GLU A 47 -33.55 -12.53 -3.49
CA GLU A 47 -32.64 -13.34 -4.30
C GLU A 47 -32.64 -12.91 -5.78
N ASP A 48 -33.81 -12.75 -6.37
CA ASP A 48 -33.96 -12.30 -7.76
C ASP A 48 -33.42 -10.87 -7.92
N LEU A 49 -33.61 -10.03 -6.90
CA LEU A 49 -33.09 -8.67 -6.85
C LEU A 49 -31.56 -8.65 -6.84
N LEU A 50 -30.93 -9.51 -6.03
CA LEU A 50 -29.47 -9.67 -6.03
C LEU A 50 -28.96 -10.15 -7.39
N LYS A 51 -29.58 -11.19 -7.96
CA LYS A 51 -29.23 -11.70 -9.30
C LYS A 51 -29.33 -10.62 -10.36
N ALA A 52 -30.42 -9.84 -10.34
CA ALA A 52 -30.61 -8.72 -11.27
C ALA A 52 -29.54 -7.63 -11.08
N ALA A 53 -29.19 -7.30 -9.83
CA ALA A 53 -28.16 -6.32 -9.50
C ALA A 53 -26.77 -6.73 -10.03
N ILE A 54 -26.44 -8.02 -9.93
CA ILE A 54 -25.15 -8.55 -10.36
C ILE A 54 -25.11 -8.71 -11.89
N ASN A 55 -26.07 -9.41 -12.49
CA ASN A 55 -25.94 -9.89 -13.88
C ASN A 55 -27.26 -9.92 -14.69
N SER A 56 -28.07 -8.85 -14.63
CA SER A 56 -29.21 -8.71 -15.55
C SER A 56 -28.77 -8.38 -16.99
N PRO A 57 -29.38 -9.00 -18.03
CA PRO A 57 -29.13 -8.65 -19.43
C PRO A 57 -29.69 -7.27 -19.81
N ASN A 58 -30.57 -6.69 -18.99
CA ASN A 58 -31.11 -5.34 -19.21
C ASN A 58 -30.36 -4.33 -18.32
N PRO A 59 -29.52 -3.43 -18.88
CA PRO A 59 -28.70 -2.51 -18.10
C PRO A 59 -29.50 -1.58 -17.18
N ALA A 60 -30.73 -1.21 -17.56
CA ALA A 60 -31.57 -0.33 -16.74
C ALA A 60 -32.08 -1.06 -15.49
N ILE A 61 -32.54 -2.30 -15.66
CA ILE A 61 -32.95 -3.17 -14.54
C ILE A 61 -31.75 -3.43 -13.64
N GLN A 62 -30.60 -3.78 -14.24
CA GLN A 62 -29.36 -4.05 -13.54
C GLN A 62 -28.94 -2.88 -12.64
N LYS A 63 -28.95 -1.66 -13.20
CA LYS A 63 -28.61 -0.43 -12.48
C LYS A 63 -29.61 -0.14 -11.36
N ASN A 64 -30.91 -0.26 -11.61
CA ASN A 64 -31.93 0.01 -10.59
C ASN A 64 -31.86 -1.02 -9.45
N ALA A 65 -31.72 -2.31 -9.77
CA ALA A 65 -31.54 -3.37 -8.78
C ALA A 65 -30.30 -3.11 -7.93
N PHE A 66 -29.16 -2.80 -8.56
CA PHE A 66 -27.93 -2.50 -7.83
C PHE A 66 -28.09 -1.30 -6.90
N ASN A 67 -28.69 -0.21 -7.36
CA ASN A 67 -28.93 0.97 -6.51
C ASN A 67 -29.85 0.68 -5.32
N ILE A 68 -30.81 -0.24 -5.47
CA ILE A 68 -31.71 -0.64 -4.38
C ILE A 68 -30.98 -1.51 -3.36
N VAL A 69 -30.21 -2.50 -3.82
CA VAL A 69 -29.41 -3.38 -2.95
C VAL A 69 -28.31 -2.58 -2.24
N HIS A 70 -27.66 -1.65 -2.94
CA HIS A 70 -26.57 -0.80 -2.46
C HIS A 70 -27.08 0.48 -1.79
N SER A 71 -28.31 0.48 -1.27
CA SER A 71 -28.84 1.63 -0.54
C SER A 71 -28.58 1.50 0.96
N ASP A 72 -28.73 2.60 1.69
CA ASP A 72 -28.66 2.61 3.16
C ASP A 72 -29.83 1.87 3.85
N ASN A 73 -30.68 1.17 3.09
CA ASN A 73 -31.79 0.39 3.63
C ASN A 73 -31.34 -1.03 4.00
N SER A 74 -30.90 -1.16 5.24
CA SER A 74 -30.36 -2.40 5.81
C SER A 74 -31.31 -3.61 5.71
N ILE A 75 -32.64 -3.40 5.62
CA ILE A 75 -33.64 -4.47 5.58
C ILE A 75 -33.46 -5.38 4.35
N ILE A 76 -33.13 -4.80 3.19
CA ILE A 76 -32.92 -5.61 1.97
C ILE A 76 -31.63 -6.42 2.11
N LEU A 77 -30.57 -5.80 2.60
CA LEU A 77 -29.28 -6.45 2.81
C LEU A 77 -29.38 -7.60 3.82
N GLU A 78 -30.09 -7.38 4.93
CA GLU A 78 -30.42 -8.39 5.93
C GLU A 78 -31.21 -9.56 5.30
N ALA A 79 -32.22 -9.27 4.47
CA ALA A 79 -32.98 -10.31 3.78
C ALA A 79 -32.13 -11.13 2.81
N ILE A 80 -31.18 -10.49 2.11
CA ILE A 80 -30.21 -11.13 1.23
C ILE A 80 -29.27 -12.05 2.03
N LEU A 81 -28.79 -11.57 3.18
CA LEU A 81 -27.86 -12.29 4.04
C LEU A 81 -28.53 -13.48 4.75
N HIS A 82 -29.72 -13.30 5.32
CA HIS A 82 -30.47 -14.39 5.96
C HIS A 82 -30.84 -15.51 4.99
N LYS A 83 -31.08 -15.18 3.71
CA LYS A 83 -31.35 -16.16 2.66
C LYS A 83 -30.09 -16.78 2.07
N LYS A 84 -28.89 -16.38 2.53
CA LYS A 84 -27.58 -16.82 2.03
C LYS A 84 -27.40 -16.62 0.51
N CYS A 85 -28.04 -15.59 -0.05
CA CYS A 85 -28.04 -15.39 -1.50
C CYS A 85 -26.66 -15.03 -2.04
N ILE A 86 -25.83 -14.34 -1.24
CA ILE A 86 -24.49 -13.91 -1.64
C ILE A 86 -23.58 -15.11 -1.88
N SER A 87 -23.60 -16.12 -0.99
CA SER A 87 -22.79 -17.33 -1.16
C SER A 87 -23.08 -18.04 -2.47
N ASN A 88 -24.36 -18.17 -2.84
CA ASN A 88 -24.75 -18.78 -4.11
C ASN A 88 -24.21 -18.01 -5.32
N GLN A 89 -24.20 -16.67 -5.25
CA GLN A 89 -23.66 -15.83 -6.33
C GLN A 89 -22.13 -15.86 -6.38
N ALA A 90 -21.47 -15.90 -5.22
CA ALA A 90 -20.02 -16.03 -5.15
C ALA A 90 -19.54 -17.39 -5.69
N GLU A 91 -20.25 -18.48 -5.38
CA GLU A 91 -19.98 -19.80 -5.96
C GLU A 91 -20.07 -19.79 -7.49
N GLU A 92 -21.05 -19.08 -8.05
CA GLU A 92 -21.26 -18.97 -9.49
C GLU A 92 -20.15 -18.15 -10.17
N TYR A 93 -19.72 -17.04 -9.56
CA TYR A 93 -18.85 -16.06 -10.23
C TYR A 93 -17.37 -16.09 -9.79
N PHE A 94 -17.05 -16.33 -8.52
CA PHE A 94 -15.65 -16.30 -8.06
C PHE A 94 -14.85 -17.53 -8.45
N PHE A 95 -15.53 -18.64 -8.71
CA PHE A 95 -14.90 -19.88 -9.16
C PHE A 95 -14.85 -20.02 -10.68
N ASN A 96 -15.41 -19.05 -11.41
CA ASN A 96 -15.42 -19.00 -12.86
C ASN A 96 -14.44 -17.93 -13.38
N ASP A 97 -13.41 -18.35 -14.12
CA ASP A 97 -12.39 -17.45 -14.67
C ASP A 97 -12.94 -16.52 -15.77
N ASP A 98 -14.07 -16.85 -16.38
CA ASP A 98 -14.72 -16.04 -17.43
C ASP A 98 -15.66 -14.95 -16.88
N SER A 99 -15.73 -14.80 -15.55
CA SER A 99 -16.58 -13.80 -14.91
C SER A 99 -16.17 -12.38 -15.29
N SER A 100 -17.15 -11.57 -15.69
CA SER A 100 -16.88 -10.18 -16.07
C SER A 100 -16.44 -9.33 -14.88
N ILE A 101 -15.52 -8.39 -15.12
CA ILE A 101 -15.03 -7.43 -14.11
C ILE A 101 -16.19 -6.70 -13.42
N LEU A 102 -17.22 -6.29 -14.16
CA LEU A 102 -18.39 -5.58 -13.62
C LEU A 102 -19.17 -6.44 -12.61
N VAL A 103 -19.34 -7.73 -12.89
CA VAL A 103 -20.00 -8.68 -12.00
C VAL A 103 -19.22 -8.81 -10.69
N ILE A 104 -17.89 -8.99 -10.78
CA ILE A 104 -17.01 -9.08 -9.61
C ILE A 104 -17.07 -7.80 -8.79
N THR A 105 -16.93 -6.63 -9.42
CA THR A 105 -17.00 -5.32 -8.75
C THR A 105 -18.29 -5.17 -7.95
N ARG A 106 -19.45 -5.47 -8.56
CA ARG A 106 -20.72 -5.32 -7.85
C ARG A 106 -20.89 -6.29 -6.70
N LEU A 107 -20.48 -7.54 -6.88
CA LEU A 107 -20.56 -8.53 -5.82
C LEU A 107 -19.67 -8.15 -4.64
N VAL A 108 -18.45 -7.67 -4.91
CA VAL A 108 -17.51 -7.17 -3.89
C VAL A 108 -18.10 -6.00 -3.12
N ASN A 109 -18.66 -4.99 -3.79
CA ASN A 109 -19.28 -3.85 -3.11
C ASN A 109 -20.44 -4.29 -2.19
N ILE A 110 -21.25 -5.27 -2.61
CA ILE A 110 -22.34 -5.80 -1.78
C ILE A 110 -21.78 -6.60 -0.59
N ILE A 111 -20.72 -7.39 -0.80
CA ILE A 111 -20.02 -8.11 0.28
C ILE A 111 -19.45 -7.13 1.29
N GLU A 112 -18.83 -6.06 0.84
CA GLU A 112 -18.26 -5.00 1.68
C GLU A 112 -19.33 -4.39 2.58
N MET A 113 -20.49 -4.01 2.02
CA MET A 113 -21.61 -3.52 2.81
C MET A 113 -22.07 -4.54 3.87
N CYS A 114 -22.15 -5.83 3.52
CA CYS A 114 -22.49 -6.87 4.48
C CYS A 114 -21.44 -7.00 5.60
N ILE A 115 -20.16 -6.85 5.29
CA ILE A 115 -19.09 -6.92 6.29
C ILE A 115 -19.14 -5.69 7.20
N CYS A 116 -19.39 -4.50 6.65
CA CYS A 116 -19.53 -3.26 7.41
C CYS A 116 -20.70 -3.31 8.40
N ASP A 117 -21.88 -3.73 7.93
CA ASP A 117 -23.12 -3.65 8.72
C ASP A 117 -23.42 -4.92 9.53
N TYR A 118 -22.93 -6.08 9.08
CA TYR A 118 -23.27 -7.41 9.60
C TYR A 118 -22.05 -8.33 9.74
N PHE A 119 -20.92 -7.80 10.22
CA PHE A 119 -19.63 -8.48 10.29
C PHE A 119 -19.70 -9.95 10.77
N ASP A 120 -20.27 -10.19 11.96
CA ASP A 120 -20.31 -11.53 12.55
C ASP A 120 -21.05 -12.54 11.66
N GLU A 121 -22.18 -12.13 11.09
CA GLU A 121 -22.98 -13.01 10.25
C GLU A 121 -22.33 -13.21 8.87
N ALA A 122 -21.75 -12.15 8.29
CA ALA A 122 -20.96 -12.23 7.06
C ALA A 122 -19.79 -13.20 7.20
N CYS A 123 -19.03 -13.15 8.30
CA CYS A 123 -17.91 -14.05 8.56
C CYS A 123 -18.30 -15.54 8.58
N THR A 124 -19.54 -15.87 8.99
CA THR A 124 -20.02 -17.26 8.97
C THR A 124 -20.43 -17.76 7.59
N GLN A 125 -20.71 -16.86 6.64
CA GLN A 125 -21.26 -17.22 5.33
C GLN A 125 -20.24 -17.05 4.19
N PHE A 126 -19.29 -16.14 4.32
CA PHE A 126 -18.40 -15.71 3.25
C PHE A 126 -17.05 -16.45 3.24
N TYR A 127 -17.07 -17.77 3.39
CA TYR A 127 -15.85 -18.59 3.35
C TYR A 127 -15.07 -18.45 2.03
N PHE A 128 -15.74 -18.05 0.95
CA PHE A 128 -15.16 -17.79 -0.37
C PHE A 128 -14.33 -16.50 -0.44
N ILE A 129 -14.27 -15.69 0.63
CA ILE A 129 -13.60 -14.38 0.58
C ILE A 129 -12.14 -14.48 0.14
N THR A 130 -11.49 -15.60 0.46
CA THR A 130 -10.10 -15.86 0.07
C THR A 130 -9.95 -16.05 -1.44
N GLU A 131 -11.01 -16.40 -2.18
CA GLU A 131 -10.99 -16.50 -3.65
C GLU A 131 -10.88 -15.13 -4.33
N LEU A 132 -11.20 -14.04 -3.63
CA LEU A 132 -11.03 -12.69 -4.17
C LEU A 132 -9.58 -12.39 -4.56
N VAL A 133 -8.59 -13.10 -4.00
CA VAL A 133 -7.20 -12.96 -4.44
C VAL A 133 -7.02 -13.24 -5.94
N ARG A 134 -7.93 -13.99 -6.58
CA ARG A 134 -7.96 -14.27 -8.03
C ARG A 134 -8.39 -13.08 -8.87
N PHE A 135 -8.92 -12.02 -8.25
CA PHE A 135 -9.39 -10.81 -8.92
C PHE A 135 -8.67 -9.52 -8.47
N LEU A 136 -7.50 -9.61 -7.82
CA LEU A 136 -6.65 -8.46 -7.47
C LEU A 136 -6.17 -7.57 -8.63
N ASP A 137 -6.46 -7.91 -9.89
CA ASP A 137 -6.33 -6.99 -11.04
C ASP A 137 -7.56 -6.06 -11.18
N ASN A 138 -8.63 -6.31 -10.44
CA ASN A 138 -9.80 -5.45 -10.30
C ASN A 138 -9.57 -4.41 -9.17
N PRO A 139 -9.62 -3.09 -9.45
CA PRO A 139 -9.44 -2.05 -8.45
C PRO A 139 -10.37 -2.17 -7.24
N SER A 140 -11.64 -2.53 -7.44
CA SER A 140 -12.62 -2.65 -6.34
C SER A 140 -12.26 -3.78 -5.38
N VAL A 141 -11.59 -4.83 -5.85
CA VAL A 141 -11.12 -5.93 -5.00
C VAL A 141 -9.93 -5.49 -4.16
N ASN A 142 -8.99 -4.73 -4.74
CA ASN A 142 -7.87 -4.16 -3.98
C ASN A 142 -8.36 -3.16 -2.94
N GLU A 143 -9.28 -2.28 -3.32
CA GLU A 143 -9.92 -1.30 -2.43
C GLU A 143 -10.65 -2.00 -1.28
N PHE A 144 -11.44 -3.04 -1.58
CA PHE A 144 -12.08 -3.86 -0.56
C PHE A 144 -11.11 -4.40 0.50
N PHE A 145 -9.97 -4.99 0.09
CA PHE A 145 -8.97 -5.45 1.05
C PHE A 145 -8.32 -4.31 1.82
N TYR A 146 -8.02 -3.19 1.14
CA TYR A 146 -7.45 -2.01 1.78
C TYR A 146 -8.38 -1.45 2.86
N ASP A 147 -9.63 -1.16 2.51
CA ASP A 147 -10.63 -0.59 3.40
C ASP A 147 -10.95 -1.55 4.55
N SER A 148 -11.11 -2.84 4.26
CA SER A 148 -11.41 -3.84 5.29
C SER A 148 -10.26 -4.02 6.30
N LEU A 149 -8.99 -3.98 5.84
CA LEU A 149 -7.83 -4.13 6.73
C LEU A 149 -7.55 -2.87 7.56
N HIS A 150 -7.81 -1.68 6.99
CA HIS A 150 -7.59 -0.40 7.67
C HIS A 150 -8.83 0.10 8.42
N HIS A 151 -9.95 -0.62 8.37
CA HIS A 151 -11.17 -0.19 9.04
C HIS A 151 -10.97 -0.09 10.57
N PRO A 152 -11.19 1.08 11.19
CA PRO A 152 -10.89 1.29 12.61
C PRO A 152 -11.63 0.36 13.57
N ALA A 153 -12.85 -0.07 13.19
CA ALA A 153 -13.70 -0.85 14.08
C ALA A 153 -13.46 -2.37 14.00
N TYR A 154 -13.15 -2.90 12.80
CA TYR A 154 -13.12 -4.35 12.58
C TYR A 154 -11.87 -4.85 11.84
N GLY A 155 -10.92 -4.01 11.44
CA GLY A 155 -9.76 -4.45 10.66
C GLY A 155 -8.93 -5.55 11.33
N ILE A 156 -8.77 -5.49 12.67
CA ILE A 156 -8.11 -6.55 13.46
C ILE A 156 -8.91 -7.86 13.44
N HIS A 157 -10.24 -7.79 13.47
CA HIS A 157 -11.10 -8.98 13.40
C HIS A 157 -11.16 -9.55 11.98
N PHE A 158 -11.19 -8.69 10.97
CA PHE A 158 -11.13 -9.10 9.57
C PHE A 158 -9.84 -9.86 9.26
N ILE A 159 -8.69 -9.38 9.76
CA ILE A 159 -7.42 -10.08 9.54
C ILE A 159 -7.32 -11.40 10.30
N GLN A 160 -7.94 -11.50 11.49
CA GLN A 160 -8.06 -12.77 12.22
C GLN A 160 -8.94 -13.77 11.44
N TRP A 161 -10.06 -13.30 10.91
CA TRP A 161 -10.96 -14.12 10.10
C TRP A 161 -10.28 -14.63 8.82
N LEU A 162 -9.58 -13.76 8.07
CA LEU A 162 -8.78 -14.18 6.91
C LEU A 162 -7.73 -15.23 7.29
N ASN A 163 -7.09 -15.06 8.45
CA ASN A 163 -6.09 -15.98 8.95
C ASN A 163 -6.66 -17.37 9.29
N ASP A 164 -7.90 -17.43 9.80
CA ASP A 164 -8.63 -18.68 10.06
C ASP A 164 -9.05 -19.40 8.77
N LEU A 165 -9.19 -18.65 7.67
CA LEU A 165 -9.50 -19.18 6.33
C LEU A 165 -8.24 -19.52 5.50
N GLU A 166 -7.06 -19.59 6.14
CA GLU A 166 -5.78 -19.87 5.46
C GLU A 166 -5.48 -18.92 4.29
N PHE A 167 -5.91 -17.65 4.40
CA PHE A 167 -5.72 -16.63 3.37
C PHE A 167 -4.26 -16.48 2.94
N ASP A 168 -3.31 -16.63 3.87
CA ASP A 168 -1.89 -16.56 3.58
C ASP A 168 -1.45 -17.63 2.56
N GLN A 169 -1.97 -18.85 2.65
CA GLN A 169 -1.66 -19.91 1.70
C GLN A 169 -2.27 -19.58 0.34
N ARG A 170 -3.54 -19.15 0.31
CA ARG A 170 -4.23 -18.81 -0.94
C ARG A 170 -3.56 -17.65 -1.69
N LEU A 171 -3.07 -16.66 -0.95
CA LEU A 171 -2.32 -15.53 -1.49
C LEU A 171 -0.98 -15.98 -2.07
N MET A 172 -0.25 -16.86 -1.38
CA MET A 172 1.03 -17.39 -1.87
C MET A 172 0.87 -18.28 -3.10
N ASP A 173 -0.14 -19.15 -3.14
CA ASP A 173 -0.44 -19.98 -4.32
C ASP A 173 -0.71 -19.10 -5.55
N THR A 174 -1.50 -18.04 -5.35
CA THR A 174 -1.80 -17.08 -6.43
C THR A 174 -0.56 -16.31 -6.87
N PHE A 175 0.33 -15.98 -5.95
CA PHE A 175 1.59 -15.32 -6.24
C PHE A 175 2.51 -16.22 -7.05
N GLU A 176 2.67 -17.49 -6.65
CA GLU A 176 3.47 -18.49 -7.37
C GLU A 176 2.94 -18.71 -8.80
N ASP A 177 1.62 -18.83 -8.95
CA ASP A 177 0.96 -18.96 -10.25
C ASP A 177 1.20 -17.76 -11.17
N GLN A 178 1.25 -16.53 -10.63
CA GLN A 178 1.55 -15.35 -11.44
C GLN A 178 3.02 -15.28 -11.83
N PHE A 179 3.93 -15.66 -10.93
CA PHE A 179 5.37 -15.63 -11.22
C PHE A 179 5.81 -16.72 -12.21
N CYS A 180 5.17 -17.89 -12.16
CA CYS A 180 5.48 -19.01 -13.06
C CYS A 180 4.96 -18.81 -14.50
N LYS A 181 4.10 -17.82 -14.77
CA LYS A 181 3.55 -17.58 -16.11
C LYS A 181 4.49 -16.71 -16.95
N ASP A 182 4.69 -17.11 -18.22
CA ASP A 182 5.49 -16.36 -19.19
C ASP A 182 4.94 -14.95 -19.47
N ASN A 183 3.62 -14.76 -19.32
CA ASN A 183 2.93 -13.49 -19.49
C ASN A 183 2.34 -13.02 -18.14
N GLN A 184 3.21 -12.54 -17.26
CA GLN A 184 2.83 -11.96 -15.98
C GLN A 184 1.87 -10.77 -16.19
N ASN A 185 0.73 -10.75 -15.49
CA ASN A 185 -0.24 -9.64 -15.54
C ASN A 185 0.23 -8.52 -14.58
N PRO A 186 0.60 -7.31 -15.07
CA PRO A 186 1.10 -6.23 -14.23
C PRO A 186 0.11 -5.73 -13.18
N GLU A 187 -1.17 -5.57 -13.54
CA GLU A 187 -2.25 -5.14 -12.65
C GLU A 187 -2.44 -6.15 -11.53
N LYS A 188 -2.32 -7.44 -11.86
CA LYS A 188 -2.43 -8.52 -10.92
C LYS A 188 -1.30 -8.54 -9.91
N LEU A 189 -0.07 -8.41 -10.39
CA LEU A 189 1.11 -8.34 -9.54
C LEU A 189 1.07 -7.12 -8.62
N LEU A 190 0.62 -5.96 -9.13
CA LEU A 190 0.41 -4.77 -8.31
C LEU A 190 -0.52 -5.07 -7.13
N GLY A 191 -1.70 -5.64 -7.38
CA GLY A 191 -2.66 -5.96 -6.32
C GLY A 191 -2.15 -7.00 -5.33
N LEU A 192 -1.40 -8.00 -5.81
CA LEU A 192 -0.71 -8.97 -4.94
C LEU A 192 0.31 -8.30 -4.02
N TYR A 193 1.19 -7.45 -4.56
CA TYR A 193 2.18 -6.75 -3.75
C TYR A 193 1.54 -5.82 -2.72
N GLN A 194 0.50 -5.07 -3.10
CA GLN A 194 -0.22 -4.19 -2.19
C GLN A 194 -0.91 -4.99 -1.08
N THR A 195 -1.58 -6.09 -1.42
CA THR A 195 -2.26 -6.95 -0.43
C THR A 195 -1.26 -7.58 0.54
N LEU A 196 -0.14 -8.10 0.03
CA LEU A 196 0.95 -8.61 0.86
C LEU A 196 1.52 -7.52 1.78
N ASP A 197 1.81 -6.35 1.23
CA ASP A 197 2.34 -5.20 1.99
C ASP A 197 1.43 -4.88 3.18
N MET A 198 0.11 -4.76 2.94
CA MET A 198 -0.88 -4.53 3.99
C MET A 198 -0.89 -5.65 5.05
N CYS A 199 -0.89 -6.91 4.62
CA CYS A 199 -0.92 -8.05 5.53
C CYS A 199 0.31 -8.12 6.45
N LEU A 200 1.49 -7.67 5.98
CA LEU A 200 2.74 -7.72 6.74
C LEU A 200 2.79 -6.72 7.90
N HIS A 201 1.92 -5.70 7.91
CA HIS A 201 1.78 -4.78 9.05
C HIS A 201 1.17 -5.46 10.28
N PHE A 202 0.59 -6.65 10.13
CA PHE A 202 -0.01 -7.42 11.22
C PHE A 202 0.97 -8.50 11.72
N PRO A 203 1.49 -8.41 12.96
CA PRO A 203 2.49 -9.34 13.47
C PRO A 203 2.06 -10.81 13.43
N GLN A 204 0.78 -11.11 13.69
CA GLN A 204 0.27 -12.47 13.64
C GLN A 204 0.38 -13.11 12.24
N ILE A 205 0.32 -12.30 11.18
CA ILE A 205 0.39 -12.78 9.80
C ILE A 205 1.81 -12.73 9.26
N LEU A 206 2.57 -11.70 9.63
CA LEU A 206 3.97 -11.55 9.25
C LEU A 206 4.75 -12.87 9.45
N THR A 207 4.62 -13.49 10.62
CA THR A 207 5.31 -14.76 10.93
C THR A 207 4.99 -15.91 9.98
N LYS A 208 3.81 -15.93 9.35
CA LYS A 208 3.45 -16.94 8.35
C LYS A 208 4.13 -16.70 7.00
N PHE A 209 4.48 -15.46 6.67
CA PHE A 209 5.21 -15.13 5.44
C PHE A 209 6.73 -15.23 5.62
N LEU A 210 7.24 -15.16 6.86
CA LEU A 210 8.67 -15.30 7.19
C LEU A 210 9.19 -16.75 7.14
N VAL A 211 8.71 -17.55 6.18
CA VAL A 211 9.19 -18.92 5.93
C VAL A 211 10.13 -18.91 4.73
N PRO A 212 11.29 -19.62 4.76
CA PRO A 212 12.29 -19.56 3.69
C PRO A 212 11.78 -19.78 2.27
N SER A 213 10.85 -20.72 2.05
CA SER A 213 10.25 -20.96 0.72
C SER A 213 9.46 -19.75 0.21
N ARG A 214 8.63 -19.16 1.08
CA ARG A 214 7.83 -17.97 0.77
C ARG A 214 8.71 -16.74 0.58
N LEU A 215 9.71 -16.52 1.45
CA LEU A 215 10.67 -15.42 1.32
C LEU A 215 11.49 -15.51 0.03
N SER A 216 11.92 -16.71 -0.35
CA SER A 216 12.61 -16.94 -1.62
C SER A 216 11.77 -16.49 -2.81
N LEU A 217 10.47 -16.83 -2.82
CA LEU A 217 9.53 -16.43 -3.86
C LEU A 217 9.22 -14.91 -3.82
N LEU A 218 8.86 -14.37 -2.65
CA LEU A 218 8.50 -12.95 -2.49
C LEU A 218 9.66 -12.00 -2.78
N SER A 219 10.90 -12.45 -2.55
CA SER A 219 12.10 -11.66 -2.83
C SER A 219 12.48 -11.64 -4.32
N GLN A 220 11.88 -12.48 -5.17
CA GLN A 220 12.25 -12.53 -6.60
C GLN A 220 12.01 -11.16 -7.27
N PRO A 221 13.03 -10.59 -7.95
CA PRO A 221 12.88 -9.33 -8.65
C PRO A 221 11.84 -9.41 -9.77
N CYS A 222 11.14 -8.31 -9.98
CA CYS A 222 10.28 -8.16 -11.16
C CYS A 222 11.09 -8.30 -12.45
N GLN A 223 10.45 -8.79 -13.52
CA GLN A 223 11.04 -8.80 -14.87
C GLN A 223 11.43 -7.38 -15.33
N GLU A 224 12.46 -7.27 -16.17
CA GLU A 224 13.03 -5.99 -16.60
C GLU A 224 12.00 -5.09 -17.32
N ASN A 225 11.10 -5.68 -18.09
CA ASN A 225 10.03 -5.01 -18.84
C ASN A 225 8.80 -4.63 -17.99
N MET A 226 8.79 -4.91 -16.68
CA MET A 226 7.64 -4.57 -15.83
C MET A 226 7.42 -3.06 -15.72
N PRO A 227 6.15 -2.60 -15.72
CA PRO A 227 5.84 -1.19 -15.51
C PRO A 227 6.39 -0.65 -14.19
N THR A 228 6.76 0.63 -14.18
CA THR A 228 7.34 1.30 -13.00
C THR A 228 6.45 1.24 -11.77
N TYR A 229 5.12 1.30 -11.92
CA TYR A 229 4.20 1.21 -10.78
C TYR A 229 4.24 -0.17 -10.08
N VAL A 230 4.45 -1.25 -10.85
CA VAL A 230 4.61 -2.61 -10.29
C VAL A 230 5.94 -2.71 -9.55
N LYS A 231 7.02 -2.22 -10.18
CA LYS A 231 8.35 -2.17 -9.55
C LYS A 231 8.33 -1.36 -8.25
N ASN A 232 7.62 -0.23 -8.22
CA ASN A 232 7.42 0.57 -7.01
C ASN A 232 6.74 -0.22 -5.88
N ALA A 233 5.66 -0.94 -6.21
CA ALA A 233 4.95 -1.76 -5.22
C ALA A 233 5.84 -2.90 -4.70
N TYR A 234 6.60 -3.56 -5.58
CA TYR A 234 7.58 -4.58 -5.21
C TYR A 234 8.66 -4.02 -4.27
N VAL A 235 9.33 -2.91 -4.61
CA VAL A 235 10.38 -2.38 -3.73
C VAL A 235 9.80 -1.89 -2.40
N LYS A 236 8.57 -1.38 -2.36
CA LYS A 236 7.89 -1.04 -1.10
C LYS A 236 7.71 -2.29 -0.23
N LEU A 237 7.19 -3.37 -0.81
CA LEU A 237 7.04 -4.65 -0.13
C LEU A 237 8.39 -5.17 0.42
N ILE A 238 9.44 -5.17 -0.41
CA ILE A 238 10.79 -5.60 0.02
C ILE A 238 11.32 -4.74 1.15
N PHE A 239 11.16 -3.43 1.06
CA PHE A 239 11.57 -2.49 2.10
C PHE A 239 10.89 -2.80 3.43
N ASN A 240 9.58 -3.02 3.42
CA ASN A 240 8.80 -3.34 4.61
C ASN A 240 9.12 -4.73 5.18
N MET A 241 9.53 -5.67 4.34
CA MET A 241 10.04 -6.97 4.80
C MET A 241 11.48 -6.91 5.32
N CYS A 242 12.26 -5.86 5.03
CA CYS A 242 13.70 -5.82 5.28
C CYS A 242 14.03 -5.74 6.78
N ASN A 243 14.40 -6.88 7.36
CA ASN A 243 14.75 -7.04 8.77
C ASN A 243 15.86 -8.11 8.94
N GLU A 244 16.29 -8.34 10.19
CA GLU A 244 17.38 -9.27 10.53
C GLU A 244 17.14 -10.70 10.01
N TYR A 245 15.88 -11.14 9.92
CA TYR A 245 15.51 -12.49 9.48
C TYR A 245 15.40 -12.63 7.96
N THR A 246 14.99 -11.58 7.25
CA THR A 246 14.75 -11.62 5.79
C THR A 246 15.96 -11.23 4.96
N ILE A 247 16.94 -10.55 5.56
CA ILE A 247 18.12 -10.07 4.85
C ILE A 247 18.87 -11.14 4.07
N PRO A 248 19.10 -12.37 4.57
CA PRO A 248 19.78 -13.40 3.78
C PRO A 248 19.11 -13.69 2.42
N PHE A 249 17.79 -13.47 2.32
CA PHE A 249 17.04 -13.64 1.07
C PHE A 249 17.11 -12.38 0.20
N ILE A 250 16.88 -11.20 0.80
CA ILE A 250 16.89 -9.92 0.08
C ILE A 250 18.29 -9.57 -0.44
N ALA A 251 19.34 -9.91 0.31
CA ALA A 251 20.74 -9.63 -0.04
C ALA A 251 21.15 -10.33 -1.35
N SER A 252 20.55 -11.47 -1.70
CA SER A 252 20.80 -12.13 -2.99
C SER A 252 20.42 -11.26 -4.20
N HIS A 253 19.63 -10.20 -3.98
CA HIS A 253 19.16 -9.27 -5.01
C HIS A 253 19.80 -7.88 -4.93
N ILE A 254 20.88 -7.71 -4.14
CA ILE A 254 21.67 -6.46 -4.07
C ILE A 254 21.95 -5.88 -5.47
N ARG A 255 22.37 -6.73 -6.42
CA ARG A 255 22.71 -6.29 -7.78
C ARG A 255 21.51 -5.68 -8.51
N TYR A 256 20.31 -6.19 -8.28
CA TYR A 256 19.09 -5.64 -8.86
C TYR A 256 18.85 -4.22 -8.35
N PHE A 257 18.89 -3.99 -7.04
CA PHE A 257 18.71 -2.66 -6.47
C PHE A 257 19.82 -1.68 -6.87
N LEU A 258 21.06 -2.17 -7.00
CA LEU A 258 22.16 -1.35 -7.51
C LEU A 258 21.92 -0.88 -8.94
N ASN A 259 21.44 -1.76 -9.81
CA ASN A 259 21.11 -1.37 -11.18
C ASN A 259 20.04 -0.26 -11.19
N LEU A 260 19.00 -0.37 -10.35
CA LEU A 260 17.94 0.63 -10.24
C LEU A 260 18.44 2.03 -9.81
N ILE A 261 19.54 2.11 -9.06
CA ILE A 261 20.13 3.40 -8.63
C ILE A 261 21.34 3.84 -9.46
N SER A 262 21.90 2.94 -10.28
CA SER A 262 23.08 3.23 -11.11
C SER A 262 22.72 3.85 -12.46
N GLU A 263 21.47 3.70 -12.91
CA GLU A 263 21.00 4.33 -14.14
C GLU A 263 21.14 5.86 -14.05
N LYS A 264 21.55 6.47 -15.17
CA LYS A 264 21.60 7.93 -15.27
C LYS A 264 20.17 8.43 -15.28
N ILE A 265 19.76 9.02 -14.16
CA ILE A 265 18.42 9.57 -13.98
C ILE A 265 18.44 11.09 -14.09
N ASP A 266 17.53 11.63 -14.89
CA ASP A 266 17.30 13.08 -14.98
C ASP A 266 16.41 13.57 -13.82
N ASP A 267 15.68 12.65 -13.17
CA ASP A 267 14.82 12.93 -12.00
C ASP A 267 14.82 11.73 -11.03
N ILE A 268 14.84 12.02 -9.72
CA ILE A 268 14.72 10.99 -8.69
C ILE A 268 13.25 10.63 -8.55
N ASN A 269 12.96 9.34 -8.69
CA ASN A 269 11.62 8.78 -8.46
C ASN A 269 11.58 7.90 -7.21
N GLN A 270 10.37 7.48 -6.83
CA GLN A 270 10.17 6.59 -5.68
C GLN A 270 10.95 5.28 -5.79
N LEU A 271 11.08 4.72 -7.00
CA LEU A 271 11.80 3.46 -7.23
C LEU A 271 13.26 3.60 -6.81
N TYR A 272 13.89 4.70 -7.20
CA TYR A 272 15.27 5.03 -6.86
C TYR A 272 15.45 5.19 -5.34
N VAL A 273 14.60 6.00 -4.71
CA VAL A 273 14.71 6.30 -3.27
C VAL A 273 14.51 5.02 -2.44
N THR A 274 13.46 4.24 -2.71
CA THR A 274 13.19 3.01 -1.97
C THR A 274 14.28 1.97 -2.19
N SER A 275 14.82 1.84 -3.41
CA SER A 275 15.94 0.92 -3.68
C SER A 275 17.20 1.30 -2.92
N PHE A 276 17.50 2.60 -2.84
CA PHE A 276 18.60 3.11 -2.02
C PHE A 276 18.38 2.86 -0.52
N GLN A 277 17.14 3.04 -0.04
CA GLN A 277 16.78 2.70 1.34
C GLN A 277 16.95 1.20 1.64
N ILE A 278 16.56 0.31 0.74
CA ILE A 278 16.75 -1.14 0.90
C ILE A 278 18.25 -1.46 1.03
N LEU A 279 19.08 -0.94 0.13
CA LEU A 279 20.54 -1.15 0.18
C LEU A 279 21.14 -0.61 1.49
N PHE A 280 20.68 0.56 1.94
CA PHE A 280 21.06 1.08 3.25
C PHE A 280 20.63 0.17 4.40
N GLN A 281 19.42 -0.38 4.38
CA GLN A 281 18.94 -1.30 5.41
C GLN A 281 19.76 -2.59 5.47
N ILE A 282 20.07 -3.18 4.30
CA ILE A 282 20.93 -4.36 4.21
C ILE A 282 22.31 -4.04 4.81
N TYR A 283 22.92 -2.92 4.44
CA TYR A 283 24.21 -2.49 5.01
C TYR A 283 24.14 -2.27 6.52
N ARG A 284 23.06 -1.65 7.02
CA ARG A 284 22.89 -1.33 8.43
C ARG A 284 22.82 -2.59 9.29
N ILE A 285 22.12 -3.61 8.82
CA ILE A 285 21.82 -4.82 9.60
C ILE A 285 22.88 -5.91 9.36
N SER A 286 23.38 -6.05 8.13
CA SER A 286 24.40 -7.04 7.78
C SER A 286 25.49 -6.44 6.86
N PRO A 287 26.42 -5.63 7.43
CA PRO A 287 27.53 -5.05 6.68
C PRO A 287 28.36 -6.12 5.95
N ASP A 288 28.52 -7.30 6.56
CA ASP A 288 29.31 -8.41 6.00
C ASP A 288 28.67 -9.06 4.76
N GLN A 289 27.35 -8.92 4.56
CA GLN A 289 26.70 -9.41 3.35
C GLN A 289 26.83 -8.43 2.18
N CYS A 290 27.34 -7.22 2.43
CA CYS A 290 27.53 -6.20 1.41
C CYS A 290 28.90 -6.31 0.70
N ILE A 291 29.65 -7.41 0.89
CA ILE A 291 30.98 -7.59 0.27
C ILE A 291 30.92 -7.47 -1.27
N GLU A 292 29.79 -7.85 -1.88
CA GLU A 292 29.61 -7.82 -3.34
C GLU A 292 29.47 -6.41 -3.93
N TYR A 293 29.25 -5.37 -3.12
CA TYR A 293 29.14 -4.01 -3.61
C TYR A 293 29.81 -2.99 -2.71
N SER A 294 30.58 -2.09 -3.33
CA SER A 294 31.35 -1.12 -2.57
C SER A 294 30.41 -0.15 -1.86
N VAL A 295 30.55 -0.01 -0.54
CA VAL A 295 29.94 1.07 0.24
C VAL A 295 30.25 2.43 -0.39
N MET A 296 31.37 2.55 -1.10
CA MET A 296 31.71 3.73 -1.89
C MET A 296 30.70 4.03 -2.99
N ASN A 297 30.14 3.03 -3.67
CA ASN A 297 29.12 3.25 -4.71
C ASN A 297 27.84 3.83 -4.12
N LEU A 298 27.42 3.36 -2.93
CA LEU A 298 26.29 3.96 -2.23
C LEU A 298 26.61 5.36 -1.72
N MET A 299 27.85 5.61 -1.29
CA MET A 299 28.33 6.93 -0.92
C MET A 299 28.29 7.89 -2.10
N ASP A 300 28.74 7.46 -3.28
CA ASP A 300 28.63 8.21 -4.53
C ASP A 300 27.17 8.57 -4.82
N CYS A 301 26.24 7.63 -4.63
CA CYS A 301 24.81 7.88 -4.77
C CYS A 301 24.31 8.93 -3.77
N GLY A 302 24.68 8.81 -2.49
CA GLY A 302 24.32 9.78 -1.45
C GLY A 302 24.86 11.18 -1.75
N ILE A 303 26.12 11.27 -2.17
CA ILE A 303 26.76 12.53 -2.56
C ILE A 303 26.11 13.12 -3.82
N ARG A 304 25.76 12.30 -4.81
CA ARG A 304 25.01 12.73 -6.00
C ARG A 304 23.65 13.31 -5.61
N ILE A 305 22.92 12.69 -4.69
CA ILE A 305 21.64 13.22 -4.18
C ILE A 305 21.82 14.62 -3.59
N LEU A 306 22.83 14.82 -2.73
CA LEU A 306 23.11 16.12 -2.10
C LEU A 306 23.54 17.21 -3.10
N THR A 307 24.12 16.83 -4.24
CA THR A 307 24.66 17.78 -5.22
C THR A 307 23.65 18.10 -6.33
N GLU A 308 22.99 17.09 -6.89
CA GLU A 308 22.15 17.22 -8.07
C GLU A 308 20.64 17.35 -7.75
N PHE A 309 20.18 16.81 -6.60
CA PHE A 309 18.75 16.67 -6.30
C PHE A 309 18.30 17.43 -5.05
N GLN A 310 18.75 18.67 -4.93
CA GLN A 310 18.57 19.55 -3.76
C GLN A 310 17.11 19.96 -3.46
N ASN A 311 16.17 19.68 -4.37
CA ASN A 311 14.75 19.95 -4.18
C ASN A 311 13.96 18.74 -3.68
N HIS A 312 14.58 17.56 -3.59
CA HIS A 312 13.89 16.31 -3.26
C HIS A 312 14.08 15.94 -1.78
N SER A 313 13.22 16.46 -0.91
CA SER A 313 13.33 16.33 0.56
C SER A 313 13.47 14.89 1.08
N ILE A 314 12.72 13.94 0.51
CA ILE A 314 12.79 12.53 0.92
C ILE A 314 14.17 11.94 0.57
N ALA A 315 14.64 12.14 -0.66
CA ALA A 315 15.96 11.67 -1.09
C ALA A 315 17.09 12.29 -0.25
N LEU A 316 17.02 13.59 0.04
CA LEU A 316 17.98 14.29 0.90
C LEU A 316 17.99 13.69 2.32
N THR A 317 16.83 13.41 2.89
CA THR A 317 16.71 12.75 4.21
C THR A 317 17.43 11.40 4.21
N VAL A 318 17.15 10.56 3.22
CA VAL A 318 17.73 9.22 3.13
C VAL A 318 19.25 9.29 2.91
N ALA A 319 19.71 10.19 2.03
CA ALA A 319 21.13 10.40 1.78
C ALA A 319 21.88 10.87 3.04
N ALA A 320 21.32 11.84 3.77
CA ALA A 320 21.91 12.34 5.00
C ALA A 320 22.00 11.26 6.08
N GLN A 321 20.93 10.48 6.27
CA GLN A 321 20.92 9.35 7.22
C GLN A 321 21.96 8.29 6.85
N PHE A 322 22.06 7.94 5.57
CA PHE A 322 23.04 6.99 5.06
C PHE A 322 24.47 7.47 5.33
N LEU A 323 24.84 8.68 4.86
CA LEU A 323 26.19 9.23 4.98
C LEU A 323 26.61 9.37 6.44
N THR A 324 25.70 9.85 7.29
CA THR A 324 25.94 9.97 8.73
C THR A 324 26.18 8.61 9.36
N LYS A 325 25.40 7.58 8.99
CA LYS A 325 25.58 6.22 9.51
C LYS A 325 26.90 5.60 9.05
N VAL A 326 27.25 5.78 7.78
CA VAL A 326 28.53 5.32 7.21
C VAL A 326 29.72 5.97 7.91
N ALA A 327 29.64 7.28 8.20
CA ALA A 327 30.68 8.00 8.91
C ALA A 327 30.91 7.50 10.36
N ARG A 328 29.91 6.84 10.96
CA ARG A 328 30.03 6.23 12.30
C ARG A 328 30.62 4.82 12.27
N TYR A 329 30.71 4.19 11.10
CA TYR A 329 31.03 2.77 11.01
C TYR A 329 32.52 2.50 11.22
N ASN A 330 33.39 3.19 10.49
CA ASN A 330 34.84 3.12 10.69
C ASN A 330 35.56 4.41 10.26
N LEU A 331 36.82 4.55 10.67
CA LEU A 331 37.62 5.76 10.46
C LEU A 331 37.88 6.09 8.97
N GLU A 332 38.01 5.06 8.12
CA GLU A 332 38.28 5.23 6.69
C GLU A 332 37.05 5.82 5.99
N LEU A 333 35.89 5.18 6.18
CA LEU A 333 34.61 5.63 5.62
C LEU A 333 34.20 7.00 6.16
N ARG A 334 34.46 7.27 7.44
CA ARG A 334 34.30 8.60 8.04
C ARG A 334 35.07 9.66 7.24
N ASN A 335 36.36 9.42 7.03
CA ASN A 335 37.22 10.40 6.36
C ASN A 335 36.75 10.65 4.93
N GLU A 336 36.33 9.61 4.21
CA GLU A 336 35.76 9.72 2.87
C GLU A 336 34.45 10.53 2.86
N VAL A 337 33.52 10.26 3.79
CA VAL A 337 32.29 11.03 3.91
C VAL A 337 32.61 12.51 4.17
N LEU A 338 33.46 12.81 5.16
CA LEU A 338 33.80 14.18 5.52
C LEU A 338 34.50 14.93 4.38
N MET A 339 35.47 14.29 3.71
CA MET A 339 36.22 14.87 2.59
C MET A 339 35.30 15.28 1.44
N ARG A 340 34.24 14.52 1.19
CA ARG A 340 33.28 14.78 0.09
C ARG A 340 32.15 15.70 0.53
N PHE A 341 31.71 15.61 1.78
CA PHE A 341 30.59 16.37 2.30
C PHE A 341 30.96 17.82 2.62
N ILE A 342 32.13 18.07 3.22
CA ILE A 342 32.56 19.41 3.63
C ILE A 342 32.52 20.44 2.48
N PRO A 343 33.06 20.15 1.27
CA PRO A 343 32.98 21.09 0.15
C PRO A 343 31.52 21.37 -0.30
N ILE A 344 30.64 20.38 -0.19
CA ILE A 344 29.21 20.54 -0.54
C ILE A 344 28.54 21.46 0.48
N VAL A 345 28.85 21.30 1.76
CA VAL A 345 28.33 22.14 2.84
C VAL A 345 28.74 23.59 2.64
N GLU A 346 30.03 23.84 2.45
CA GLU A 346 30.58 25.18 2.23
C GLU A 346 29.90 25.85 1.04
N TYR A 347 29.89 25.18 -0.12
CA TYR A 347 29.25 25.71 -1.32
C TYR A 347 27.78 26.07 -1.10
N ASN A 348 27.00 25.18 -0.46
CA ASN A 348 25.57 25.40 -0.28
C ASN A 348 25.25 26.44 0.79
N LEU A 349 26.04 26.55 1.85
CA LEU A 349 25.80 27.57 2.88
C LEU A 349 26.15 28.98 2.40
N GLU A 350 27.10 29.11 1.47
CA GLU A 350 27.50 30.39 0.89
C GLU A 350 26.67 30.80 -0.34
N ASN A 351 26.31 29.83 -1.19
CA ASN A 351 25.80 30.12 -2.53
C ASN A 351 24.37 29.62 -2.79
N ASN A 352 23.76 28.87 -1.87
CA ASN A 352 22.44 28.29 -2.08
C ASN A 352 21.39 28.86 -1.13
N ASP A 353 20.37 29.50 -1.70
CA ASP A 353 19.22 30.05 -0.96
C ASP A 353 18.14 29.00 -0.65
N ASN A 354 18.31 27.75 -1.09
CA ASN A 354 17.37 26.67 -0.80
C ASN A 354 17.36 26.34 0.71
N ILE A 355 16.31 26.80 1.39
CA ILE A 355 16.10 26.62 2.83
C ILE A 355 16.12 25.15 3.23
N ASN A 356 15.51 24.26 2.42
CA ASN A 356 15.48 22.84 2.73
C ASN A 356 16.89 22.26 2.72
N MET A 357 17.69 22.57 1.69
CA MET A 357 19.07 22.10 1.60
C MET A 357 19.92 22.61 2.78
N ARG A 358 19.76 23.88 3.17
CA ARG A 358 20.44 24.46 4.34
C ARG A 358 20.02 23.79 5.65
N ALA A 359 18.73 23.48 5.82
CA ALA A 359 18.22 22.75 6.99
C ALA A 359 18.80 21.33 7.06
N PHE A 360 18.84 20.60 5.94
CA PHE A 360 19.45 19.27 5.86
C PHE A 360 20.95 19.29 6.19
N ILE A 361 21.69 20.23 5.61
CA ILE A 361 23.12 20.43 5.91
C ILE A 361 23.32 20.71 7.39
N THR A 362 22.51 21.59 7.97
CA THR A 362 22.59 21.96 9.39
C THR A 362 22.38 20.73 10.26
N LYS A 363 21.33 19.94 10.00
CA LYS A 363 21.05 18.71 10.75
C LYS A 363 22.19 17.70 10.64
N MET A 364 22.71 17.49 9.43
CA MET A 364 23.78 16.52 9.19
C MET A 364 25.11 16.96 9.84
N MET A 365 25.44 18.26 9.80
CA MET A 365 26.60 18.82 10.50
C MET A 365 26.48 18.65 12.02
N LEU A 366 25.28 18.83 12.59
CA LEU A 366 25.03 18.55 14.00
C LEU A 366 25.24 17.07 14.33
N ASP A 367 24.64 16.17 13.54
CA ASP A 367 24.72 14.73 13.76
C ASP A 367 26.14 14.18 13.59
N LEU A 368 26.95 14.76 12.70
CA LEU A 368 28.36 14.42 12.53
C LEU A 368 29.21 14.96 13.68
N GLU A 369 28.90 16.16 14.19
CA GLU A 369 29.64 16.74 15.31
C GLU A 369 29.49 15.91 16.59
N THR A 370 28.28 15.44 16.87
CA THR A 370 27.96 14.70 18.11
C THR A 370 28.32 13.22 18.05
N ASP A 371 28.09 12.55 16.91
CA ASP A 371 27.99 11.09 16.90
C ASP A 371 29.17 10.39 16.22
N VAL A 372 30.13 11.14 15.67
CA VAL A 372 31.29 10.59 14.96
C VAL A 372 32.55 10.69 15.84
N ASP A 373 33.35 9.62 15.87
CA ASP A 373 34.69 9.67 16.45
C ASP A 373 35.56 10.58 15.59
N TRP A 374 36.21 11.59 16.17
CA TRP A 374 37.08 12.55 15.47
C TRP A 374 38.56 12.17 15.51
N THR A 375 38.91 11.04 16.15
CA THR A 375 40.30 10.61 16.33
C THR A 375 41.01 10.46 14.98
N GLY A 376 42.14 11.16 14.83
CA GLY A 376 42.98 11.08 13.64
C GLY A 376 42.45 11.82 12.41
N TYR A 377 41.42 12.67 12.54
CA TYR A 377 40.96 13.56 11.46
C TYR A 377 41.22 15.02 11.83
N ASP A 378 41.66 15.83 10.87
CA ASP A 378 41.80 17.27 11.07
C ASP A 378 40.43 17.95 11.05
N LYS A 379 39.93 18.32 12.23
CA LYS A 379 38.62 18.96 12.39
C LYS A 379 38.63 20.46 12.09
N SER A 380 39.77 21.05 11.71
CA SER A 380 39.89 22.51 11.59
C SER A 380 38.86 23.12 10.63
N GLU A 381 38.75 22.57 9.43
CA GLU A 381 37.80 22.99 8.39
C GLU A 381 36.35 22.75 8.82
N PHE A 382 36.06 21.56 9.35
CA PHE A 382 34.73 21.26 9.89
C PHE A 382 34.31 22.21 11.01
N LEU A 383 35.19 22.49 11.98
CA LEU A 383 34.92 23.41 13.09
C LEU A 383 34.76 24.84 12.61
N HIS A 384 35.51 25.25 11.58
CA HIS A 384 35.35 26.57 10.99
C HIS A 384 33.93 26.75 10.43
N ILE A 385 33.48 25.85 9.56
CA ILE A 385 32.13 25.87 8.98
C ILE A 385 31.07 25.74 10.07
N TYR A 386 31.25 24.79 11.00
CA TYR A 386 30.29 24.56 12.09
C TYR A 386 30.12 25.81 12.96
N SER A 387 31.21 26.44 13.39
CA SER A 387 31.15 27.64 14.24
C SER A 387 30.61 28.86 13.51
N TYR A 388 30.94 29.02 12.23
CA TYR A 388 30.58 30.21 11.47
C TYR A 388 29.14 30.16 10.95
N HIS A 389 28.68 29.00 10.46
CA HIS A 389 27.37 28.88 9.82
C HIS A 389 26.34 28.10 10.63
N ILE A 390 26.73 27.04 11.35
CA ILE A 390 25.79 26.10 11.96
C ILE A 390 25.40 26.52 13.38
N LEU A 391 26.38 26.89 14.21
CA LEU A 391 26.16 27.27 15.61
C LEU A 391 25.18 28.46 15.77
N PRO A 392 25.22 29.53 14.92
CA PRO A 392 24.24 30.60 14.99
C PRO A 392 22.80 30.12 14.71
N LEU A 393 22.63 29.19 13.75
CA LEU A 393 21.33 28.62 13.41
C LEU A 393 20.79 27.72 14.52
N LYS A 394 21.65 26.92 15.14
CA LYS A 394 21.30 26.10 16.30
C LYS A 394 20.81 26.97 17.46
N GLY A 395 21.50 28.07 17.75
CA GLY A 395 21.10 29.02 18.80
C GLY A 395 19.70 29.60 18.55
N ILE A 396 19.39 29.98 17.32
CA ILE A 396 18.05 30.45 16.93
C ILE A 396 17.01 29.34 17.10
N MET A 397 17.30 28.12 16.66
CA MET A 397 16.38 26.99 16.81
C MET A 397 16.09 26.68 18.28
N ASP A 398 17.13 26.66 19.13
CA ASP A 398 17.01 26.40 20.56
C ASP A 398 16.27 27.55 21.29
N GLU A 399 16.44 28.81 20.85
CA GLU A 399 15.76 29.98 21.42
C GLU A 399 14.29 30.11 20.99
N GLU A 400 13.99 29.84 19.71
CA GLU A 400 12.64 29.99 19.14
C GLU A 400 11.76 28.76 19.36
N TYR A 401 12.35 27.57 19.48
CA TYR A 401 11.65 26.28 19.55
C TYR A 401 12.01 25.43 20.77
N GLY A 402 12.71 25.98 21.78
CA GLY A 402 13.29 25.31 22.96
C GLY A 402 12.36 24.60 23.96
N GLY A 403 11.31 23.93 23.49
CA GLY A 403 10.79 22.74 24.16
C GLY A 403 11.58 21.49 23.73
N GLU A 404 11.43 20.37 24.44
CA GLU A 404 11.93 19.07 23.97
C GLU A 404 11.54 18.89 22.50
N VAL A 405 12.54 18.56 21.67
CA VAL A 405 12.31 18.20 20.26
C VAL A 405 11.18 17.18 20.27
N PRO A 406 10.02 17.45 19.63
CA PRO A 406 8.97 16.47 19.53
C PRO A 406 9.61 15.22 18.92
N ASP A 407 9.35 14.05 19.52
CA ASP A 407 9.76 12.79 18.91
C ASP A 407 9.47 12.87 17.41
N PRO A 408 10.44 12.54 16.54
CA PRO A 408 10.22 12.60 15.10
C PRO A 408 8.90 11.91 14.83
N ALA A 409 7.95 12.64 14.22
CA ALA A 409 6.64 12.11 13.94
C ALA A 409 6.85 10.71 13.37
N PRO A 410 6.25 9.65 13.97
CA PRO A 410 6.41 8.32 13.44
C PRO A 410 6.10 8.42 11.95
N LEU A 411 7.04 7.95 11.11
CA LEU A 411 6.81 7.87 9.69
C LEU A 411 5.47 7.14 9.52
N LEU A 412 4.43 7.89 9.20
CA LEU A 412 3.19 7.33 8.68
C LEU A 412 3.57 6.84 7.28
N ILE A 413 4.00 5.57 7.23
CA ILE A 413 4.20 4.79 6.01
C ILE A 413 2.83 4.30 5.52
#